data_AF-A0A182AL11-F1
#
_entry.id   AF-A0A182AL11-F1
#
_cell.length_a   1.000
_cell.length_b   1.000
_cell.length_c   1.000
_cell.angle_alpha   90.00
_cell.angle_beta   90.00
_cell.angle_gamma   90.00
#
_symmetry.space_group_name_H-M   'P 1'
#
loop_
_entity.id
_entity.type
_entity.pdbx_description
1 polymer ?
#
loop_
_entity_poly.entity_id
_entity_poly.type
_entity_poly.pdbx_seq_one_letter_code
_entity_poly.pdbx_strand_id
1 'polypeptide(L)'
;MAAAPFQQAALAEVLVRAQGRCKLTSGGYEVFNGHCTFKHKAAGGRDSFVVKLDDGTDFVFTGPNPQALQVETYSSIKNVRHNAKPNHDLFVWNDGEQRRLAVRLDQVQNPDARFDDASSKVTGGTLVGAAVGALIGGLIAGSSQSRAQEPARVGAPVSALQQLVGVRGASAERELTAKGYTYRGGDQIGDSSYTYWEQPRTDTCVAVRTTDGRYQAITYTEPARCR
;
A
#
# COMPACT_ATOMS: atom_id res chain seq x y z
N MET A 1 11.87 -44.86 -16.76
CA MET A 1 12.13 -43.65 -15.94
C MET A 1 11.77 -42.45 -16.80
N ALA A 2 10.61 -41.85 -16.58
CA ALA A 2 10.17 -40.67 -17.34
C ALA A 2 10.75 -39.42 -16.68
N ALA A 3 11.52 -38.65 -17.44
CA ALA A 3 12.04 -37.36 -17.00
C ALA A 3 10.89 -36.35 -16.92
N ALA A 4 10.67 -35.80 -15.73
CA ALA A 4 9.74 -34.69 -15.55
C ALA A 4 10.29 -33.44 -16.25
N PRO A 5 9.48 -32.70 -17.03
CA PRO A 5 9.91 -31.42 -17.58
C PRO A 5 10.05 -30.42 -16.43
N PHE A 6 11.28 -29.93 -16.21
CA PHE A 6 11.54 -28.78 -15.36
C PHE A 6 10.80 -27.57 -15.95
N GLN A 7 9.70 -27.17 -15.31
CA GLN A 7 9.06 -25.89 -15.60
C GLN A 7 10.05 -24.79 -15.22
N GLN A 8 10.70 -24.18 -16.22
CA GLN A 8 11.44 -22.95 -16.04
C GLN A 8 10.48 -21.92 -15.45
N ALA A 9 10.70 -21.55 -14.19
CA ALA A 9 10.03 -20.39 -13.61
C ALA A 9 10.37 -19.20 -14.52
N ALA A 10 9.39 -18.72 -15.27
CA ALA A 10 9.56 -17.56 -16.12
C ALA A 10 10.05 -16.40 -15.25
N LEU A 11 11.26 -15.92 -15.53
CA LEU A 11 11.84 -14.81 -14.77
C LEU A 11 10.91 -13.60 -14.91
N ALA A 12 10.54 -13.01 -13.77
CA ALA A 12 9.72 -11.81 -13.77
C ALA A 12 10.57 -10.63 -14.25
N GLU A 13 10.30 -10.16 -15.46
CA GLU A 13 10.93 -8.98 -16.03
C GLU A 13 10.25 -7.74 -15.45
N VAL A 14 11.03 -6.82 -14.89
CA VAL A 14 10.52 -5.53 -14.41
C VAL A 14 10.60 -4.56 -15.58
N LEU A 15 9.46 -4.29 -16.21
CA LEU A 15 9.38 -3.41 -17.37
C LEU A 15 9.50 -1.93 -16.99
N VAL A 16 8.93 -1.54 -15.85
CA VAL A 16 8.99 -0.16 -15.35
C VAL A 16 9.15 -0.14 -13.85
N ARG A 17 10.01 0.76 -13.36
CA ARG A 17 10.06 1.18 -11.96
C ARG A 17 10.11 2.70 -11.93
N ALA A 18 9.18 3.34 -11.22
CA ALA A 18 9.09 4.79 -11.21
C ALA A 18 8.56 5.32 -9.87
N GLN A 19 8.85 6.58 -9.61
CA GLN A 19 8.17 7.39 -8.60
C GLN A 19 7.29 8.42 -9.31
N GLY A 20 6.23 8.84 -8.64
CA GLY A 20 5.30 9.80 -9.22
C GLY A 20 4.23 10.28 -8.27
N ARG A 21 3.17 10.84 -8.83
CA ARG A 21 2.01 11.40 -8.13
C ARG A 21 0.78 10.54 -8.40
N CYS A 22 0.14 10.10 -7.33
CA CYS A 22 -1.06 9.30 -7.39
C CYS A 22 -2.27 10.07 -6.85
N LYS A 23 -3.42 9.87 -7.49
CA LYS A 23 -4.72 10.32 -6.99
C LYS A 23 -5.71 9.17 -7.00
N LEU A 24 -6.27 8.83 -5.85
CA LEU A 24 -7.35 7.85 -5.71
C LEU A 24 -8.67 8.59 -5.47
N THR A 25 -9.71 8.21 -6.20
CA THR A 25 -11.08 8.66 -5.92
C THR A 25 -12.00 7.47 -5.65
N SER A 26 -12.92 7.62 -4.70
CA SER A 26 -13.96 6.64 -4.34
C SER A 26 -15.32 7.31 -4.32
N GLY A 27 -16.29 6.76 -5.04
CA GLY A 27 -17.65 7.32 -5.05
C GLY A 27 -17.70 8.78 -5.51
N GLY A 28 -16.69 9.24 -6.28
CA GLY A 28 -16.54 10.63 -6.72
C GLY A 28 -15.71 11.53 -5.79
N TYR A 29 -15.38 11.10 -4.58
CA TYR A 29 -14.56 11.87 -3.64
C TYR A 29 -13.08 11.60 -3.84
N GLU A 30 -12.22 12.62 -3.66
CA GLU A 30 -10.77 12.42 -3.59
C GLU A 30 -10.42 11.83 -2.23
N VAL A 31 -9.78 10.67 -2.27
CA VAL A 31 -9.53 9.90 -1.07
C VAL A 31 -8.03 9.65 -0.82
N PHE A 32 -7.20 9.89 -1.83
CA PHE A 32 -5.75 10.04 -1.70
C PHE A 32 -5.24 11.00 -2.78
N ASN A 33 -4.26 11.84 -2.43
CA ASN A 33 -3.52 12.69 -3.36
C ASN A 33 -2.13 12.97 -2.81
N GLY A 34 -1.13 12.28 -3.36
CA GLY A 34 0.23 12.26 -2.79
C GLY A 34 1.24 11.63 -3.74
N HIS A 35 2.41 11.27 -3.23
CA HIS A 35 3.39 10.52 -4.01
C HIS A 35 3.11 9.03 -3.91
N CYS A 36 3.69 8.31 -4.86
CA CYS A 36 3.58 6.87 -4.93
C CYS A 36 4.78 6.29 -5.68
N THR A 37 5.00 4.99 -5.45
CA THR A 37 5.88 4.19 -6.29
C THR A 37 5.05 3.33 -7.24
N PHE A 38 5.53 3.19 -8.46
CA PHE A 38 4.90 2.41 -9.51
C PHE A 38 5.88 1.37 -10.04
N LYS A 39 5.41 0.13 -10.17
CA LYS A 39 6.14 -0.94 -10.84
C LYS A 39 5.24 -1.64 -11.83
N HIS A 40 5.73 -1.84 -13.04
CA HIS A 40 5.12 -2.71 -14.04
C HIS A 40 6.04 -3.89 -14.28
N LYS A 41 5.51 -5.10 -14.19
CA LYS A 41 6.24 -6.34 -14.37
C LYS A 41 5.50 -7.24 -15.35
N ALA A 42 6.24 -7.99 -16.15
CA ALA A 42 5.72 -9.07 -16.97
C ALA A 42 6.44 -10.37 -16.61
N ALA A 43 5.69 -11.44 -16.32
CA ALA A 43 6.24 -12.74 -15.98
C ALA A 43 5.32 -13.84 -16.51
N GLY A 44 5.85 -14.75 -17.33
CA GLY A 44 5.10 -15.94 -17.76
C GLY A 44 3.76 -15.63 -18.46
N GLY A 45 3.70 -14.57 -19.26
CA GLY A 45 2.47 -14.14 -19.95
C GLY A 45 1.44 -13.46 -19.05
N ARG A 46 1.86 -12.95 -17.89
CA ARG A 46 1.03 -12.15 -16.99
C ARG A 46 1.66 -10.80 -16.73
N ASP A 47 0.83 -9.77 -16.75
CA ASP A 47 1.18 -8.42 -16.34
C ASP A 47 0.81 -8.18 -14.89
N SER A 48 1.67 -7.43 -14.19
CA SER A 48 1.44 -6.97 -12.84
C SER A 48 1.84 -5.50 -12.69
N PHE A 49 0.87 -4.68 -12.30
CA PHE A 49 1.07 -3.28 -11.93
C PHE A 49 0.97 -3.16 -10.42
N VAL A 50 2.04 -2.74 -9.77
CA VAL A 50 2.11 -2.53 -8.33
C VAL A 50 2.20 -1.03 -8.07
N VAL A 51 1.20 -0.49 -7.40
CA VAL A 51 1.16 0.92 -7.00
C VAL A 51 1.17 0.99 -5.49
N LYS A 52 2.21 1.58 -4.92
CA LYS A 52 2.30 1.80 -3.47
C LYS A 52 2.14 3.29 -3.20
N LEU A 53 1.11 3.64 -2.46
CA LEU A 53 0.85 5.00 -2.03
C LEU A 53 1.69 5.31 -0.78
N ASP A 54 2.05 6.58 -0.59
CA ASP A 54 2.83 7.00 0.60
C ASP A 54 2.08 6.79 1.93
N ASP A 55 0.76 6.66 1.90
CA ASP A 55 -0.06 6.32 3.07
C ASP A 55 0.07 4.84 3.50
N GLY A 56 0.85 4.05 2.75
CA GLY A 56 1.06 2.62 2.98
C GLY A 56 0.07 1.71 2.25
N THR A 57 -0.90 2.28 1.52
CA THR A 57 -1.84 1.51 0.72
C THR A 57 -1.17 0.94 -0.52
N ASP A 58 -1.29 -0.38 -0.70
CA ASP A 58 -0.73 -1.09 -1.84
C ASP A 58 -1.85 -1.63 -2.74
N PHE A 59 -1.76 -1.35 -4.04
CA PHE A 59 -2.61 -1.93 -5.07
C PHE A 59 -1.78 -2.82 -5.99
N VAL A 60 -2.28 -4.03 -6.22
CA VAL A 60 -1.67 -5.01 -7.13
C VAL A 60 -2.70 -5.38 -8.18
N PHE A 61 -2.53 -4.82 -9.38
CA PHE A 61 -3.37 -5.13 -10.53
C PHE A 61 -2.69 -6.21 -11.36
N THR A 62 -3.37 -7.34 -11.59
CA THR A 62 -2.78 -8.46 -12.35
C THR A 62 -3.72 -8.99 -13.41
N GLY A 63 -3.16 -9.46 -14.53
CA GLY A 63 -3.95 -10.01 -15.62
C GLY A 63 -3.09 -10.70 -16.66
N PRO A 64 -3.69 -11.37 -17.66
CA PRO A 64 -2.97 -11.93 -18.80
C PRO A 64 -2.41 -10.84 -19.74
N ASN A 65 -2.87 -9.60 -19.63
CA ASN A 65 -2.37 -8.43 -20.34
C ASN A 65 -2.90 -7.14 -19.66
N PRO A 66 -2.37 -5.94 -20.00
CA PRO A 66 -2.82 -4.67 -19.42
C PRO A 66 -4.32 -4.35 -19.65
N GLN A 67 -4.96 -4.96 -20.64
CA GLN A 67 -6.37 -4.72 -20.95
C GLN A 67 -7.34 -5.58 -20.11
N ALA A 68 -6.84 -6.63 -19.48
CA ALA A 68 -7.62 -7.61 -18.72
C ALA A 68 -7.12 -7.76 -17.28
N LEU A 69 -6.98 -6.64 -16.57
CA LEU A 69 -6.49 -6.63 -15.20
C LEU A 69 -7.59 -6.94 -14.17
N GLN A 70 -7.15 -7.41 -13.01
CA GLN A 70 -7.96 -7.66 -11.83
C GLN A 70 -7.24 -7.15 -10.59
N VAL A 71 -8.02 -6.74 -9.59
CA VAL A 71 -7.54 -6.38 -8.25
C VAL A 71 -8.30 -7.20 -7.23
N GLU A 72 -7.59 -7.78 -6.28
CA GLU A 72 -8.22 -8.38 -5.12
C GLU A 72 -8.64 -7.26 -4.17
N THR A 73 -9.94 -7.14 -3.95
CA THR A 73 -10.48 -6.25 -2.91
C THR A 73 -10.92 -7.10 -1.73
N TYR A 74 -11.23 -6.42 -0.64
CA TYR A 74 -11.67 -7.07 0.58
C TYR A 74 -12.93 -7.94 0.41
N SER A 75 -13.83 -7.59 -0.52
CA SER A 75 -15.07 -8.33 -0.75
C SER A 75 -14.96 -9.39 -1.85
N SER A 76 -14.09 -9.19 -2.85
CA SER A 76 -13.92 -10.11 -3.99
C SER A 76 -12.83 -9.62 -4.95
N ILE A 77 -12.46 -10.47 -5.90
CA ILE A 77 -11.67 -10.05 -7.06
C ILE A 77 -12.55 -9.20 -7.98
N LYS A 78 -12.06 -8.01 -8.33
CA LYS A 78 -12.74 -7.07 -9.23
C LYS A 78 -11.97 -6.91 -10.53
N ASN A 79 -12.70 -6.85 -11.63
CA ASN A 79 -12.12 -6.48 -12.93
C ASN A 79 -11.72 -5.01 -12.92
N VAL A 80 -10.57 -4.73 -13.50
CA VAL A 80 -9.94 -3.41 -13.54
C VAL A 80 -9.81 -3.00 -15.00
N ARG A 81 -10.42 -1.88 -15.35
CA ARG A 81 -10.16 -1.23 -16.63
C ARG A 81 -8.93 -0.35 -16.48
N HIS A 82 -7.88 -0.66 -17.23
CA HIS A 82 -6.69 0.17 -17.33
C HIS A 82 -6.67 0.94 -18.64
N ASN A 83 -6.42 2.25 -18.51
CA ASN A 83 -6.31 3.17 -19.62
C ASN A 83 -4.98 3.90 -19.49
N ALA A 84 -3.98 3.48 -20.25
CA ALA A 84 -2.74 4.24 -20.40
C ALA A 84 -3.03 5.56 -21.15
N LYS A 85 -2.69 6.71 -20.55
CA LYS A 85 -2.72 8.03 -21.20
C LYS A 85 -1.29 8.55 -21.32
N PRO A 86 -1.02 9.51 -22.24
CA PRO A 86 0.33 10.04 -22.42
C PRO A 86 0.98 10.58 -21.14
N ASN A 87 0.17 11.12 -20.22
CA ASN A 87 0.65 11.81 -19.02
C ASN A 87 0.30 11.11 -17.70
N HIS A 88 -0.44 10.00 -17.75
CA HIS A 88 -0.80 9.21 -16.56
C HIS A 88 -1.45 7.87 -16.95
N ASP A 89 -1.31 6.88 -16.09
CA ASP A 89 -2.13 5.68 -16.13
C ASP A 89 -3.42 5.89 -15.32
N LEU A 90 -4.52 5.30 -15.79
CA LEU A 90 -5.79 5.32 -15.07
C LEU A 90 -6.31 3.90 -14.87
N PHE A 91 -6.44 3.48 -13.62
CA PHE A 91 -7.04 2.21 -13.21
C PHE A 91 -8.43 2.47 -12.64
N VAL A 92 -9.44 1.74 -13.12
CA VAL A 92 -10.83 1.91 -12.69
C VAL A 92 -11.45 0.57 -12.35
N TRP A 93 -12.00 0.44 -11.15
CA TRP A 93 -12.75 -0.74 -10.71
C TRP A 93 -13.98 -0.34 -9.89
N ASN A 94 -14.82 -1.31 -9.55
CA ASN A 94 -15.97 -1.09 -8.69
C ASN A 94 -16.02 -2.20 -7.62
N ASP A 95 -15.97 -1.79 -6.35
CA ASP A 95 -15.99 -2.67 -5.18
C ASP A 95 -17.18 -2.43 -4.23
N GLY A 96 -18.25 -1.85 -4.76
CA GLY A 96 -19.37 -1.28 -4.00
C GLY A 96 -19.46 0.23 -4.25
N GLU A 97 -18.31 0.86 -4.50
CA GLU A 97 -18.19 2.21 -5.03
C GLU A 97 -17.32 2.23 -6.27
N GLN A 98 -17.50 3.24 -7.13
CA GLN A 98 -16.59 3.45 -8.25
C GLN A 98 -15.24 3.94 -7.73
N ARG A 99 -14.18 3.17 -7.99
CA ARG A 99 -12.81 3.51 -7.65
C ARG A 99 -12.05 3.93 -8.90
N ARG A 100 -11.23 4.98 -8.78
CA ARG A 100 -10.34 5.43 -9.86
C ARG A 100 -8.99 5.81 -9.28
N LEU A 101 -7.92 5.15 -9.71
CA LEU A 101 -6.55 5.46 -9.36
C LEU A 101 -5.84 6.02 -10.59
N ALA A 102 -5.48 7.30 -10.54
CA ALA A 102 -4.65 7.95 -11.54
C ALA A 102 -3.20 7.97 -11.07
N VAL A 103 -2.26 7.57 -11.91
CA VAL A 103 -0.83 7.50 -11.62
C VAL A 103 -0.07 8.31 -12.66
N ARG A 104 0.52 9.43 -12.26
CA ARG A 104 1.44 10.21 -13.11
C ARG A 104 2.87 9.90 -12.70
N LEU A 105 3.71 9.50 -13.64
CA LEU A 105 5.12 9.19 -13.38
C LEU A 105 5.96 10.46 -13.55
N ASP A 106 6.78 10.78 -12.55
CA ASP A 106 7.67 11.95 -12.58
C ASP A 106 9.11 11.55 -12.91
N GLN A 107 9.56 10.39 -12.41
CA GLN A 107 10.87 9.82 -12.67
C GLN A 107 10.75 8.33 -12.98
N VAL A 108 10.99 7.96 -14.24
CA VAL A 108 11.18 6.56 -14.63
C VAL A 108 12.62 6.18 -14.33
N GLN A 109 12.80 5.32 -13.33
CA GLN A 109 14.11 4.77 -13.00
C GLN A 109 14.42 3.65 -13.99
N ASN A 110 15.64 3.62 -14.51
CA ASN A 110 16.10 2.51 -15.34
C ASN A 110 15.92 1.19 -14.56
N PRO A 111 15.09 0.23 -15.03
CA PRO A 111 14.86 -1.02 -14.33
C PRO A 111 16.14 -1.87 -14.17
N ASP A 112 17.14 -1.66 -15.03
CA ASP A 112 18.44 -2.34 -15.01
C ASP A 112 19.50 -1.66 -14.15
N ALA A 113 19.17 -0.53 -13.50
CA ALA A 113 20.10 0.15 -12.60
C ALA A 113 20.40 -0.74 -11.39
N ARG A 114 21.60 -1.33 -11.37
CA ARG A 114 22.17 -1.98 -10.19
C ARG A 114 22.69 -0.89 -9.26
N PHE A 115 22.02 -0.71 -8.13
CA PHE A 115 22.58 0.03 -7.02
C PHE A 115 23.30 -0.99 -6.14
N ASP A 116 24.62 -0.96 -6.15
CA ASP A 116 25.39 -1.73 -5.19
C ASP A 116 25.06 -1.20 -3.79
N ASP A 117 24.39 -2.01 -2.96
CA ASP A 117 24.17 -1.76 -1.54
C ASP A 117 25.52 -1.90 -0.80
N ALA A 118 26.47 -1.00 -1.08
CA ALA A 118 27.52 -0.72 -0.13
C ALA A 118 26.86 0.06 1.01
N SER A 119 26.41 -0.67 2.04
CA SER A 119 26.21 -0.12 3.37
C SER A 119 27.47 0.64 3.76
N SER A 120 27.48 1.94 3.49
CA SER A 120 28.49 2.84 4.00
C SER A 120 28.17 3.00 5.48
N LYS A 121 28.67 2.07 6.28
CA LYS A 121 28.89 2.30 7.70
C LYS A 121 29.71 3.57 7.79
N VAL A 122 29.07 4.67 8.16
CA VAL A 122 29.74 5.92 8.47
C VAL A 122 30.71 5.62 9.61
N THR A 123 31.98 5.40 9.24
CA THR A 123 33.08 5.29 10.17
C THR A 123 33.59 6.71 10.32
N GLY A 124 33.43 7.25 11.52
CA GLY A 124 33.81 8.62 11.83
C GLY A 124 35.30 8.87 11.59
N GLY A 125 35.59 10.07 11.08
CA GLY A 125 36.90 10.71 11.20
C GLY A 125 37.73 10.78 9.91
N THR A 126 37.63 11.89 9.19
CA THR A 126 38.75 12.84 9.03
C THR A 126 38.26 14.13 8.36
N LEU A 127 38.57 15.25 9.00
CA LEU A 127 38.33 16.63 8.58
C LEU A 127 39.51 17.11 7.74
N VAL A 128 39.29 17.57 6.50
CA VAL A 128 39.97 18.67 5.77
C VAL A 128 39.14 18.90 4.49
N GLY A 129 38.64 20.07 4.05
CA GLY A 129 38.71 21.44 4.53
C GLY A 129 37.91 22.35 3.57
N ALA A 130 37.47 23.48 4.12
CA ALA A 130 37.07 24.76 3.51
C ALA A 130 35.95 24.80 2.42
N ALA A 131 34.80 25.40 2.78
CA ALA A 131 34.38 26.69 2.22
C ALA A 131 33.07 27.22 2.83
N VAL A 132 33.17 28.44 3.38
CA VAL A 132 32.15 29.51 3.48
C VAL A 132 30.95 29.25 4.39
N GLY A 133 30.98 29.94 5.53
CA GLY A 133 29.84 30.09 6.42
C GLY A 133 28.66 30.79 5.75
N ALA A 134 27.49 30.18 5.92
CA ALA A 134 26.23 30.89 6.02
C ALA A 134 25.60 30.46 7.34
N LEU A 135 25.61 31.37 8.32
CA LEU A 135 24.74 31.29 9.48
C LEU A 135 23.31 31.44 8.98
N ILE A 136 22.65 30.32 8.69
CA ILE A 136 21.19 30.28 8.62
C ILE A 136 20.76 29.21 9.61
N GLY A 137 20.42 29.68 10.82
CA GLY A 137 19.55 28.96 11.72
C GLY A 137 18.21 28.74 11.03
N GLY A 138 18.10 27.66 10.26
CA GLY A 138 16.84 27.13 9.79
C GLY A 138 16.18 26.43 10.97
N LEU A 139 15.31 27.14 11.68
CA LEU A 139 14.30 26.53 12.53
C LEU A 139 13.70 25.36 11.76
N ILE A 140 13.88 24.14 12.27
CA ILE A 140 13.04 23.02 11.88
C ILE A 140 11.66 23.40 12.41
N ALA A 141 10.93 24.18 11.62
CA ALA A 141 9.49 24.24 11.72
C ALA A 141 9.04 22.82 11.42
N GLY A 142 8.94 22.01 12.47
CA GLY A 142 8.18 20.79 12.45
C GLY A 142 6.81 21.19 11.98
N SER A 143 6.56 20.97 10.69
CA SER A 143 5.22 20.91 10.16
C SER A 143 4.58 19.75 10.89
N SER A 144 3.94 20.07 12.02
CA SER A 144 2.81 19.34 12.53
C SER A 144 1.80 19.32 11.39
N GLN A 145 1.99 18.40 10.44
CA GLN A 145 0.93 17.96 9.58
C GLN A 145 -0.09 17.41 10.55
N SER A 146 -1.04 18.27 10.93
CA SER A 146 -2.34 17.86 11.41
C SER A 146 -2.75 16.77 10.43
N ARG A 147 -2.63 15.50 10.86
CA ARG A 147 -3.19 14.37 10.14
C ARG A 147 -4.66 14.71 10.05
N ALA A 148 -5.07 15.32 8.95
CA ALA A 148 -6.47 15.51 8.65
C ALA A 148 -7.04 14.10 8.77
N GLN A 149 -7.94 13.91 9.74
CA GLN A 149 -8.58 12.63 9.98
C GLN A 149 -9.21 12.22 8.65
N GLU A 150 -8.58 11.24 8.00
CA GLU A 150 -9.06 10.69 6.75
C GLU A 150 -10.49 10.20 7.00
N PRO A 151 -11.49 10.63 6.21
CA PRO A 151 -12.87 10.25 6.45
C PRO A 151 -13.00 8.73 6.43
N ALA A 152 -13.80 8.18 7.36
CA ALA A 152 -14.02 6.75 7.46
C ALA A 152 -14.62 6.22 6.14
N ARG A 153 -13.82 5.48 5.38
CA ARG A 153 -14.19 4.85 4.11
C ARG A 153 -13.60 3.45 4.03
N VAL A 154 -14.31 2.51 3.41
CA VAL A 154 -13.84 1.12 3.29
C VAL A 154 -12.45 1.08 2.63
N GLY A 155 -11.52 0.38 3.29
CA GLY A 155 -10.13 0.23 2.89
C GLY A 155 -9.19 1.34 3.37
N ALA A 156 -9.69 2.47 3.88
CA ALA A 156 -8.83 3.53 4.42
C ALA A 156 -8.19 3.13 5.75
N PRO A 157 -6.96 3.57 6.04
CA PRO A 157 -6.31 3.38 7.32
C PRO A 157 -7.11 4.05 8.44
N VAL A 158 -7.25 3.35 9.57
CA VAL A 158 -7.87 3.92 10.77
C VAL A 158 -6.80 4.74 11.50
N SER A 159 -6.80 6.06 11.31
CA SER A 159 -5.76 6.97 11.83
C SER A 159 -5.50 6.80 13.33
N ALA A 160 -6.54 6.57 14.14
CA ALA A 160 -6.44 6.41 15.59
C ALA A 160 -5.82 5.06 16.04
N LEU A 161 -5.62 4.13 15.12
CA LEU A 161 -5.11 2.78 15.39
C LEU A 161 -3.79 2.48 14.67
N GLN A 162 -3.25 3.42 13.88
CA GLN A 162 -2.03 3.17 13.08
C GLN A 162 -0.81 2.81 13.93
N GLN A 163 -0.75 3.26 15.19
CA GLN A 163 0.31 2.89 16.12
C GLN A 163 0.32 1.39 16.49
N LEU A 164 -0.72 0.63 16.16
CA LEU A 164 -0.79 -0.80 16.40
C LEU A 164 -0.22 -1.63 15.24
N VAL A 165 0.04 -1.01 14.09
CA VAL A 165 0.70 -1.67 12.97
C VAL A 165 2.14 -2.03 13.37
N GLY A 166 2.54 -3.27 13.10
CA GLY A 166 3.82 -3.89 13.50
C GLY A 166 3.82 -4.53 14.89
N VAL A 167 2.82 -4.23 15.73
CA VAL A 167 2.69 -4.83 17.07
C VAL A 167 2.28 -6.30 16.95
N ARG A 168 2.76 -7.13 17.87
CA ARG A 168 2.33 -8.54 17.95
C ARG A 168 0.84 -8.63 18.24
N GLY A 169 0.14 -9.51 17.51
CA GLY A 169 -1.32 -9.65 17.55
C GLY A 169 -1.89 -9.63 18.96
N ALA A 170 -1.46 -10.55 19.82
CA ALA A 170 -1.94 -10.63 21.21
C ALA A 170 -1.79 -9.33 22.04
N SER A 171 -0.80 -8.49 21.74
CA SER A 171 -0.65 -7.19 22.44
C SER A 171 -1.49 -6.10 21.81
N ALA A 172 -1.61 -6.11 20.48
CA ALA A 172 -2.44 -5.17 19.75
C ALA A 172 -3.94 -5.40 19.98
N GLU A 173 -4.37 -6.65 20.14
CA GLU A 173 -5.75 -7.01 20.47
C GLU A 173 -6.17 -6.45 21.84
N ARG A 174 -5.31 -6.59 22.87
CA ARG A 174 -5.57 -5.98 24.18
C ARG A 174 -5.74 -4.47 24.09
N GLU A 175 -4.92 -3.82 23.27
CA GLU A 175 -4.98 -2.38 23.05
C GLU A 175 -6.22 -1.97 22.24
N LEU A 176 -6.69 -2.78 21.29
CA LEU A 176 -7.98 -2.58 20.61
C LEU A 176 -9.14 -2.64 21.61
N THR A 177 -9.19 -3.68 22.44
CA THR A 177 -10.21 -3.80 23.48
C THR A 177 -10.17 -2.64 24.47
N ALA A 178 -8.98 -2.21 24.89
CA ALA A 178 -8.82 -1.03 25.76
C ALA A 178 -9.34 0.26 25.11
N LYS A 179 -9.28 0.36 23.77
CA LYS A 179 -9.85 1.48 22.99
C LYS A 179 -11.35 1.36 22.74
N GLY A 180 -12.01 0.30 23.22
CA GLY A 180 -13.45 0.09 23.11
C GLY A 180 -13.90 -0.80 21.95
N TYR A 181 -12.97 -1.37 21.19
CA TYR A 181 -13.31 -2.25 20.08
C TYR A 181 -13.66 -3.66 20.56
N THR A 182 -14.69 -4.24 19.95
CA THR A 182 -15.19 -5.60 20.24
C THR A 182 -14.93 -6.52 19.06
N TYR A 183 -14.32 -7.68 19.32
CA TYR A 183 -14.09 -8.70 18.29
C TYR A 183 -15.41 -9.27 17.77
N ARG A 184 -15.52 -9.43 16.45
CA ARG A 184 -16.73 -9.94 15.77
C ARG A 184 -16.50 -11.21 14.96
N GLY A 185 -15.27 -11.49 14.56
CA GLY A 185 -14.96 -12.69 13.80
C GLY A 185 -13.65 -12.54 13.03
N GLY A 186 -13.33 -13.55 12.24
CA GLY A 186 -12.15 -13.51 11.40
C GLY A 186 -12.12 -14.61 10.35
N ASP A 187 -11.38 -14.33 9.28
CA ASP A 187 -11.18 -15.20 8.14
C ASP A 187 -9.67 -15.42 7.92
N GLN A 188 -9.31 -16.57 7.36
CA GLN A 188 -7.95 -16.81 6.88
C GLN A 188 -7.94 -16.63 5.37
N ILE A 189 -7.05 -15.77 4.85
CA ILE A 189 -6.88 -15.54 3.42
C ILE A 189 -5.39 -15.64 3.10
N GLY A 190 -5.00 -16.71 2.41
CA GLY A 190 -3.61 -17.01 2.12
C GLY A 190 -2.79 -17.23 3.40
N ASP A 191 -1.68 -16.51 3.52
CA ASP A 191 -0.76 -16.52 4.67
C ASP A 191 -1.19 -15.58 5.80
N SER A 192 -2.30 -14.87 5.63
CA SER A 192 -2.71 -13.78 6.50
C SER A 192 -4.04 -14.10 7.17
N SER A 193 -4.16 -13.75 8.46
CA SER A 193 -5.44 -13.76 9.17
C SER A 193 -6.05 -12.36 9.17
N TYR A 194 -7.35 -12.29 8.95
CA TYR A 194 -8.12 -11.05 8.98
C TYR A 194 -9.11 -11.14 10.14
N THR A 195 -9.07 -10.17 11.05
CA THR A 195 -10.03 -10.09 12.16
C THR A 195 -10.86 -8.83 12.07
N TYR A 196 -12.12 -8.92 12.48
CA TYR A 196 -13.09 -7.84 12.39
C TYR A 196 -13.46 -7.33 13.77
N TRP A 197 -13.43 -6.01 13.92
CA TRP A 197 -13.62 -5.35 15.20
C TRP A 197 -14.59 -4.20 15.05
N GLU A 198 -15.57 -4.13 15.94
CA GLU A 198 -16.57 -3.08 15.96
C GLU A 198 -16.30 -2.12 17.10
N GLN A 199 -16.38 -0.82 16.85
CA GLN A 199 -16.45 0.21 17.88
C GLN A 199 -17.92 0.57 18.14
N PRO A 200 -18.55 0.11 19.24
CA PRO A 200 -19.99 0.27 19.43
C PRO A 200 -20.42 1.74 19.56
N ARG A 201 -19.53 2.61 20.05
CA ARG A 201 -19.83 4.05 20.24
C ARG A 201 -19.97 4.80 18.91
N THR A 202 -19.32 4.34 17.86
CA THR A 202 -19.27 5.04 16.57
C THR A 202 -19.76 4.18 15.41
N ASP A 203 -20.35 3.00 15.71
CA ASP A 203 -20.80 1.99 14.74
C ASP A 203 -19.75 1.71 13.65
N THR A 204 -18.47 1.72 14.05
CA THR A 204 -17.35 1.64 13.11
C THR A 204 -16.84 0.21 13.07
N CYS A 205 -16.89 -0.41 11.90
CA CYS A 205 -16.29 -1.71 11.66
C CYS A 205 -14.89 -1.54 11.05
N VAL A 206 -13.90 -2.22 11.64
CA VAL A 206 -12.51 -2.22 11.17
C VAL A 206 -12.03 -3.64 10.92
N ALA A 207 -11.24 -3.83 9.86
CA ALA A 207 -10.54 -5.06 9.56
C ALA A 207 -9.06 -4.92 9.94
N VAL A 208 -8.52 -5.97 10.55
CA VAL A 208 -7.11 -6.05 10.94
C VAL A 208 -6.49 -7.22 10.19
N ARG A 209 -5.47 -6.95 9.37
CA ARG A 209 -4.67 -7.99 8.74
C ARG A 209 -3.48 -8.33 9.62
N THR A 210 -3.29 -9.61 9.92
CA THR A 210 -2.15 -10.14 10.66
C THR A 210 -1.39 -11.14 9.82
N THR A 211 -0.08 -10.96 9.72
CA THR A 211 0.84 -11.88 9.03
C THR A 211 2.06 -12.05 9.93
N ASP A 212 2.61 -13.26 10.01
CA ASP A 212 3.73 -13.58 10.90
C ASP A 212 3.49 -13.18 12.38
N GLY A 213 2.23 -13.24 12.81
CA GLY A 213 1.80 -12.90 14.17
C GLY A 213 1.85 -11.40 14.50
N ARG A 214 1.98 -10.52 13.50
CA ARG A 214 2.01 -9.07 13.66
C ARG A 214 0.96 -8.39 12.80
N TYR A 215 0.43 -7.29 13.31
CA TYR A 215 -0.53 -6.48 12.56
C TYR A 215 0.16 -5.81 11.39
N GLN A 216 -0.31 -6.09 10.18
CA GLN A 216 0.23 -5.51 8.95
C GLN A 216 -0.60 -4.31 8.49
N ALA A 217 -1.89 -4.27 8.81
CA ALA A 217 -2.79 -3.18 8.45
C ALA A 217 -4.02 -3.14 9.36
N ILE A 218 -4.55 -1.94 9.58
CA ILE A 218 -5.87 -1.71 10.20
C ILE A 218 -6.63 -0.72 9.35
N THR A 219 -7.74 -1.17 8.77
CA THR A 219 -8.53 -0.37 7.83
C THR A 219 -10.02 -0.41 8.20
N TYR A 220 -10.76 0.62 7.79
CA TYR A 220 -12.22 0.57 7.86
C TYR A 220 -12.75 -0.51 6.89
N THR A 221 -13.82 -1.19 7.27
CA THR A 221 -14.45 -2.23 6.44
C THR A 221 -15.97 -2.06 6.39
N GLU A 222 -16.64 -2.90 5.59
CA GLU A 222 -18.10 -2.92 5.47
C GLU A 222 -18.75 -3.29 6.83
N PRO A 223 -19.78 -2.56 7.29
CA PRO A 223 -20.46 -2.86 8.56
C PRO A 223 -20.99 -4.29 8.67
N ALA A 224 -21.33 -4.92 7.54
CA ALA A 224 -21.83 -6.29 7.48
C ALA A 224 -20.82 -7.34 8.01
N ARG A 225 -19.54 -7.03 8.08
CA ARG A 225 -18.48 -7.95 8.55
C ARG A 225 -18.36 -8.00 10.07
N CYS A 226 -18.95 -7.03 10.75
CA CYS A 226 -19.02 -6.97 12.20
C CYS A 226 -20.34 -7.55 12.75
N ARG A 227 -21.19 -8.13 11.91
CA ARG A 227 -22.51 -8.67 12.27
C ARG A 227 -22.53 -10.18 12.27
#